data_AF-A0A3M2GLH1-F1
#
_entry.id   AF-A0A3M2GLH1-F1
#
_cell.length_a   1.000
_cell.length_b   1.000
_cell.length_c   1.000
_cell.angle_alpha   90.00
_cell.angle_beta   90.00
_cell.angle_gamma   90.00
#
_symmetry.space_group_name_H-M   'P 1'
#
loop_
_entity.id
_entity.type
_entity.pdbx_description
1 polymer ?
#
loop_
_entity_poly.entity_id
_entity_poly.type
_entity_poly.pdbx_seq_one_letter_code
_entity_poly.pdbx_strand_id
1 'polypeptide(L)'
;QIGVRDAARHVGGYGTCGCQLCCTTFLHQFENISTQYIRDQMIQMNPSRLTGICGRLKCCLAFERDFYMEELAKYPRVDERVKTPQGEGVVQKIDIFNRMVYVLMSDRTIEKFPVAELQVAVPC
;
A
#
# COMPACT_ATOMS: atom_id res chain seq x y z
N GLN A 1 16.16 20.42 -22.69
CA GLN A 1 15.14 20.80 -21.70
C GLN A 1 15.28 19.85 -20.52
N ILE A 2 15.48 20.35 -19.29
CA ILE A 2 15.60 19.51 -18.08
C ILE A 2 14.18 19.18 -17.59
N GLY A 3 13.91 17.93 -17.21
CA GLY A 3 12.61 17.52 -16.67
C GLY A 3 12.31 18.18 -15.32
N VAL A 4 11.04 18.43 -15.00
CA VAL A 4 10.62 19.06 -13.73
C VAL A 4 11.11 18.30 -12.49
N ARG A 5 11.22 16.97 -12.56
CA ARG A 5 11.74 16.14 -11.48
C ARG A 5 13.25 16.28 -11.33
N ASP A 6 14.00 16.37 -12.44
CA ASP A 6 15.44 16.55 -12.41
C ASP A 6 15.83 17.94 -11.91
N ALA A 7 15.04 18.96 -12.26
CA ALA A 7 15.16 20.31 -11.68
C ALA A 7 14.96 20.27 -10.15
N ALA A 8 13.90 19.61 -9.66
CA ALA A 8 13.67 19.45 -8.23
C ALA A 8 14.77 18.62 -7.54
N ARG A 9 15.32 17.61 -8.22
CA ARG A 9 16.44 16.81 -7.71
C ARG A 9 17.71 17.66 -7.54
N HIS A 10 18.00 18.52 -8.52
CA HIS A 10 19.17 19.40 -8.51
C HIS A 10 19.09 20.46 -7.40
N VAL A 11 17.90 21.05 -7.20
CA VAL A 11 17.65 21.98 -6.09
C VAL A 11 17.66 21.25 -4.74
N GLY A 12 17.15 20.02 -4.70
CA GLY A 12 16.98 19.25 -3.47
C GLY A 12 15.77 19.72 -2.65
N GLY A 13 15.77 19.37 -1.36
CA GLY A 13 14.72 19.74 -0.41
C GLY A 13 14.12 18.55 0.35
N TYR A 14 12.94 18.77 0.94
CA TYR A 14 12.24 17.80 1.77
C TYR A 14 10.86 17.49 1.20
N GLY A 15 10.46 16.22 1.27
CA GLY A 15 9.12 15.79 0.92
C GLY A 15 8.11 16.13 2.01
N THR A 16 6.82 15.94 1.73
CA THR A 16 5.76 16.11 2.75
C THR A 16 5.85 15.11 3.90
N CYS A 17 6.71 14.09 3.78
CA CYS A 17 7.04 13.15 4.85
C CYS A 17 8.10 13.71 5.83
N GLY A 18 8.69 14.88 5.57
CA GLY A 18 9.77 15.46 6.36
C GLY A 18 11.16 14.91 6.04
N CYS A 19 11.28 13.89 5.19
CA CYS A 19 12.56 13.35 4.74
C CYS A 19 13.08 14.10 3.50
N GLN A 20 14.39 14.04 3.27
CA GLN A 20 15.00 14.55 2.04
C GLN A 20 14.39 13.84 0.82
N LEU A 21 14.29 14.53 -0.32
CA LEU A 21 13.66 13.99 -1.51
C LEU A 21 14.26 12.63 -1.91
N CYS A 22 13.40 11.60 -1.99
CA CYS A 22 13.70 10.25 -2.50
C CYS A 22 14.57 10.30 -3.78
N CYS A 23 14.28 11.23 -4.71
CA CYS A 23 15.01 11.39 -5.97
C CYS A 23 16.45 11.93 -5.85
N THR A 24 16.75 12.66 -4.78
CA THR A 24 18.08 13.22 -4.50
C THR A 24 18.95 12.24 -3.72
N THR A 25 18.35 11.34 -2.94
CA THR A 25 19.06 10.44 -2.02
C THR A 25 19.40 9.09 -2.63
N PHE A 26 18.39 8.27 -2.92
CA PHE A 26 18.61 6.86 -3.32
C PHE A 26 17.88 6.44 -4.61
N LEU A 27 16.80 7.13 -4.99
CA LEU A 27 16.04 6.80 -6.20
C LEU A 27 16.50 7.66 -7.37
N HIS A 28 17.46 7.16 -8.15
CA HIS A 28 18.03 7.91 -9.28
C HIS A 28 17.42 7.55 -10.64
N GLN A 29 16.80 6.38 -10.75
CA GLN A 29 16.06 5.93 -11.92
C GLN A 29 14.57 5.93 -11.59
N PHE A 30 13.76 6.36 -12.57
CA PHE A 30 12.33 6.49 -12.38
C PHE A 30 11.59 5.75 -13.48
N GLU A 31 10.66 4.91 -13.07
CA GLU A 31 9.60 4.43 -13.94
C GLU A 31 8.44 5.44 -14.03
N ASN A 32 7.60 5.27 -15.03
CA ASN A 32 6.36 6.02 -15.14
C ASN A 32 5.37 5.53 -14.08
N ILE A 33 5.10 6.39 -13.10
CA ILE A 33 4.20 6.07 -11.98
C ILE A 33 2.76 6.22 -12.47
N SER A 34 2.02 5.11 -12.44
CA SER A 34 0.60 5.06 -12.81
C SER A 34 -0.29 5.29 -11.60
N THR A 35 -1.51 5.78 -11.83
CA THR A 35 -2.55 5.86 -10.79
C THR A 35 -2.98 4.49 -10.28
N GLN A 36 -2.65 3.40 -10.99
CA GLN A 36 -2.84 2.03 -10.52
C GLN A 36 -2.02 1.75 -9.25
N TYR A 37 -0.82 2.33 -9.10
CA TYR A 37 0.10 2.05 -7.99
C TYR A 37 -0.52 2.49 -6.65
N ILE A 38 -1.30 3.56 -6.69
CA ILE A 38 -2.04 4.10 -5.55
C ILE A 38 -3.13 3.11 -5.11
N ARG A 39 -3.83 2.50 -6.08
CA ARG A 39 -4.86 1.48 -5.82
C ARG A 39 -4.25 0.20 -5.29
N ASP A 40 -3.13 -0.24 -5.86
CA ASP A 40 -2.39 -1.43 -5.40
C ASP A 40 -1.96 -1.30 -3.92
N GLN A 41 -1.61 -0.07 -3.49
CA GLN A 41 -1.21 0.23 -2.11
C GLN A 41 -2.37 0.61 -1.18
N MET A 42 -3.62 0.54 -1.66
CA MET A 42 -4.84 0.92 -0.93
C MET A 42 -4.80 2.36 -0.37
N ILE A 43 -4.07 3.26 -1.03
CA ILE A 43 -3.97 4.68 -0.62
C ILE A 43 -5.18 5.44 -1.17
N GLN A 44 -5.73 6.33 -0.35
CA GLN A 44 -6.83 7.20 -0.77
C GLN A 44 -6.36 8.17 -1.88
N MET A 45 -7.19 8.36 -2.92
CA MET A 45 -6.89 9.27 -4.04
C MET A 45 -7.03 10.74 -3.63
N ASN A 46 -6.12 11.25 -2.81
CA ASN A 46 -6.00 12.66 -2.47
C ASN A 46 -4.74 13.27 -3.15
N PRO A 47 -4.90 14.14 -4.16
CA PRO A 47 -3.79 14.65 -4.96
C PRO A 47 -2.72 15.39 -4.15
N SER A 48 -3.11 16.10 -3.07
CA SER A 48 -2.18 16.81 -2.19
C SER A 48 -1.22 15.87 -1.46
N ARG A 49 -1.66 14.65 -1.13
CA ARG A 49 -0.82 13.64 -0.47
C ARG A 49 0.00 12.81 -1.46
N LEU A 50 -0.38 12.77 -2.73
CA LEU A 50 0.23 11.93 -3.75
C LEU A 50 1.27 12.66 -4.60
N THR A 51 1.18 13.98 -4.67
CA THR A 51 2.04 14.83 -5.47
C THR A 51 3.31 15.19 -4.69
N GLY A 52 4.47 15.05 -5.34
CA GLY A 52 5.75 15.53 -4.83
C GLY A 52 5.98 17.00 -5.17
N ILE A 53 7.01 17.61 -4.58
CA ILE A 53 7.36 19.02 -4.80
C ILE A 53 7.61 19.37 -6.28
N CYS A 54 8.01 18.38 -7.09
CA CYS A 54 8.19 18.52 -8.53
C CYS A 54 6.89 18.59 -9.35
N GLY A 55 5.71 18.53 -8.71
CA GLY A 55 4.41 18.56 -9.36
C GLY A 55 3.99 17.25 -10.03
N ARG A 56 4.75 16.15 -9.83
CA ARG A 56 4.39 14.79 -10.29
C ARG A 56 4.14 13.86 -9.11
N LEU A 57 3.58 12.69 -9.37
CA LEU A 57 3.43 11.63 -8.36
C LEU A 57 4.76 11.32 -7.67
N LYS A 58 4.68 11.05 -6.36
CA LYS A 58 5.83 10.71 -5.51
C LYS A 58 6.54 9.46 -6.00
N CYS A 59 7.87 9.53 -6.16
CA CYS A 59 8.71 8.39 -6.57
C CYS A 59 8.72 7.24 -5.56
N CYS A 60 8.48 7.52 -4.28
CA CYS A 60 8.42 6.49 -3.26
C CYS A 60 7.20 5.53 -3.47
N LEU A 61 6.14 5.96 -4.19
CA LEU A 61 5.03 5.08 -4.61
C LEU A 61 5.48 3.97 -5.56
N ALA A 62 6.45 4.23 -6.43
CA ALA A 62 7.01 3.19 -7.29
C ALA A 62 7.89 2.23 -6.47
N PHE A 63 8.78 2.80 -5.67
CA PHE A 63 9.71 2.05 -4.83
C PHE A 63 9.03 1.06 -3.87
N GLU A 64 7.93 1.47 -3.23
CA GLU A 64 7.23 0.64 -2.24
C GLU A 64 6.28 -0.38 -2.87
N ARG A 65 5.97 -0.27 -4.16
CA ARG A 65 4.94 -1.09 -4.81
C ARG A 65 5.25 -2.58 -4.78
N ASP A 66 6.46 -2.96 -5.16
CA ASP A 66 6.81 -4.38 -5.27
C ASP A 66 6.73 -5.05 -3.89
N PHE A 67 7.24 -4.39 -2.86
CA PHE A 67 7.10 -4.82 -1.48
C PHE A 67 5.62 -4.98 -1.07
N TYR A 68 4.79 -4.01 -1.41
CA TYR A 68 3.35 -4.07 -1.13
C TYR A 68 2.69 -5.27 -1.83
N MET A 69 3.00 -5.51 -3.10
CA MET A 69 2.41 -6.60 -3.88
C MET A 69 2.84 -7.97 -3.35
N GLU A 70 4.13 -8.14 -3.04
CA GLU A 70 4.67 -9.37 -2.45
C GLU A 70 4.10 -9.64 -1.06
N GLU A 71 3.95 -8.60 -0.24
CA GLU A 71 3.39 -8.73 1.11
C GLU A 71 1.89 -9.04 1.02
N LEU A 72 1.13 -8.31 0.19
CA LEU A 72 -0.31 -8.51 0.03
C LEU A 72 -0.66 -9.90 -0.52
N ALA A 73 0.20 -10.50 -1.35
CA ALA A 73 0.02 -11.87 -1.84
C ALA A 73 -0.04 -12.94 -0.74
N LYS A 74 0.42 -12.62 0.48
CA LYS A 74 0.37 -13.50 1.66
C LYS A 74 -0.97 -13.43 2.41
N TYR A 75 -1.85 -12.50 2.04
CA TYR A 75 -3.12 -12.26 2.71
C TYR A 75 -4.29 -12.82 1.88
N PRO A 76 -5.38 -13.24 2.54
CA PRO A 76 -6.65 -13.50 1.86
C PRO A 76 -7.17 -12.21 1.20
N ARG A 77 -7.98 -12.33 0.15
CA ARG A 77 -8.58 -11.17 -0.51
C ARG A 77 -9.68 -10.56 0.36
N VAL A 78 -9.93 -9.27 0.18
CA VAL A 78 -11.14 -8.64 0.73
C VAL A 78 -12.37 -9.33 0.14
N ASP A 79 -13.40 -9.50 0.96
CA ASP A 79 -14.63 -10.26 0.71
C ASP A 79 -14.46 -11.77 0.56
N GLU A 80 -13.25 -12.31 0.79
CA GLU A 80 -13.01 -13.74 0.80
C GLU A 80 -13.43 -14.38 2.13
N ARG A 81 -13.94 -15.61 2.06
CA ARG A 81 -14.31 -16.41 3.23
C ARG A 81 -13.08 -17.07 3.83
N VAL A 82 -12.91 -16.91 5.14
CA VAL A 82 -11.79 -17.46 5.90
C VAL A 82 -12.28 -18.19 7.13
N LYS A 83 -11.56 -19.25 7.51
CA LYS A 83 -11.70 -19.90 8.81
C LYS A 83 -10.76 -19.25 9.80
N THR A 84 -11.30 -18.82 10.93
CA THR A 84 -10.57 -18.28 12.07
C THR A 84 -10.71 -19.24 13.27
N PRO A 85 -9.88 -19.09 14.32
CA PRO A 85 -10.02 -19.89 15.54
C PRO A 85 -11.39 -19.78 16.23
N GLN A 86 -12.11 -18.68 16.01
CA GLN A 86 -13.42 -18.40 16.61
C GLN A 86 -14.61 -18.78 15.70
N GLY A 87 -14.35 -19.17 14.44
CA GLY A 87 -15.39 -19.57 13.50
C GLY A 87 -15.11 -19.12 12.06
N GLU A 88 -16.12 -19.25 11.20
CA GLU A 88 -16.04 -18.75 9.82
C GLU A 88 -16.42 -17.27 9.76
N GLY A 89 -15.72 -16.54 8.88
CA GLY A 89 -15.99 -15.12 8.65
C GLY A 89 -15.56 -14.67 7.26
N VAL A 90 -15.83 -13.38 6.98
CA VAL A 90 -15.50 -12.74 5.70
C VAL A 90 -14.50 -11.62 5.93
N VAL A 91 -13.43 -11.57 5.14
CA VAL A 91 -12.42 -10.53 5.24
C VAL A 91 -13.00 -9.17 4.84
N GLN A 92 -12.97 -8.20 5.75
CA GLN A 92 -13.44 -6.84 5.50
C GLN A 92 -12.29 -5.87 5.20
N LYS A 93 -11.15 -6.04 5.89
CA LYS A 93 -10.01 -5.12 5.74
C LYS A 93 -8.71 -5.82 6.05
N ILE A 94 -7.67 -5.48 5.30
CA ILE A 94 -6.30 -5.95 5.52
C ILE A 94 -5.46 -4.80 6.05
N ASP A 95 -4.68 -5.05 7.10
CA ASP A 95 -3.66 -4.15 7.61
C ASP A 95 -2.29 -4.81 7.50
N ILE A 96 -1.61 -4.52 6.39
CA ILE A 96 -0.30 -5.07 6.07
C ILE A 96 0.81 -4.61 7.02
N PHE A 97 0.67 -3.42 7.64
CA PHE A 97 1.72 -2.86 8.49
C PHE A 97 1.74 -3.55 9.86
N ASN A 98 0.55 -3.86 10.37
CA ASN A 98 0.39 -4.58 11.63
C ASN A 98 0.29 -6.10 11.45
N ARG A 99 0.28 -6.60 10.20
CA ARG A 99 0.06 -8.00 9.84
C ARG A 99 -1.24 -8.58 10.38
N MET A 100 -2.28 -7.75 10.37
CA MET A 100 -3.60 -8.06 10.89
C MET A 100 -4.66 -8.05 9.78
N VAL A 101 -5.70 -8.86 9.94
CA VAL A 101 -6.87 -8.87 9.07
C VAL A 101 -8.11 -8.72 9.93
N TYR A 102 -9.01 -7.84 9.49
CA TYR A 102 -10.30 -7.61 10.09
C TYR A 102 -11.31 -8.53 9.40
N VAL A 103 -11.92 -9.41 10.17
CA VAL A 103 -12.85 -10.43 9.70
C VAL A 103 -14.23 -10.15 10.30
N LEU A 104 -15.25 -10.09 9.45
CA LEU A 104 -16.65 -10.06 9.86
C LEU A 104 -17.10 -11.48 10.19
N MET A 105 -17.33 -11.73 11.48
CA MET A 105 -17.80 -13.01 12.01
C MET A 105 -19.30 -13.19 11.76
N SER A 106 -19.79 -14.42 11.92
CA SER A 106 -21.20 -14.79 11.68
C SER A 106 -22.20 -14.08 12.61
N ASP A 107 -21.75 -13.65 13.79
CA ASP A 107 -22.51 -12.85 14.76
C ASP A 107 -22.56 -11.35 14.44
N ARG A 108 -22.04 -10.95 13.27
CA ARG A 108 -21.91 -9.57 12.78
C ARG A 108 -20.91 -8.71 13.56
N THR A 109 -20.03 -9.31 14.36
CA THR A 109 -18.91 -8.59 14.98
C THR A 109 -17.71 -8.56 14.04
N ILE A 110 -16.88 -7.52 14.15
CA ILE A 110 -15.61 -7.42 13.43
C ILE A 110 -14.50 -7.71 14.43
N GLU A 111 -13.84 -8.85 14.24
CA GLU A 111 -12.67 -9.25 15.03
C GLU A 111 -11.40 -9.13 14.19
N LYS A 112 -10.27 -8.95 14.87
CA LYS A 112 -8.95 -8.83 14.24
C LYS A 112 -8.13 -10.07 14.52
N PHE A 113 -7.54 -10.64 13.48
CA PHE A 113 -6.70 -11.83 13.58
C PHE A 113 -5.36 -11.58 12.90
N PRO A 114 -4.26 -12.15 13.41
CA PRO A 114 -3.01 -12.17 12.68
C PRO A 114 -3.15 -13.04 11.43
N VAL A 115 -2.49 -12.65 10.33
CA VAL A 115 -2.60 -13.36 9.04
C VAL A 115 -2.24 -14.85 9.14
N ALA A 116 -1.32 -15.21 10.04
CA ALA A 116 -0.86 -16.59 10.25
C ALA A 116 -1.93 -17.53 10.83
N GLU A 117 -2.97 -16.99 11.47
CA GLU A 117 -4.05 -17.78 12.08
C GLU A 117 -5.24 -17.99 11.13
N LEU A 118 -5.19 -17.39 9.93
CA LEU A 118 -6.27 -17.46 8.96
C LEU A 118 -6.03 -18.59 7.97
N GLN A 119 -7.07 -19.38 7.72
CA GLN A 119 -7.08 -20.35 6.63
C GLN A 119 -8.13 -19.93 5.60
N VAL A 120 -7.72 -19.77 4.35
CA VAL A 120 -8.65 -19.50 3.25
C VAL A 120 -9.59 -20.69 3.13
N ALA A 121 -10.89 -20.44 3.24
CA ALA A 121 -11.87 -21.47 2.96
C ALA A 121 -11.84 -21.69 1.44
N VAL A 122 -11.14 -22.74 1.01
CA VAL A 122 -10.99 -23.08 -0.41
C VAL A 122 -12.38 -23.08 -1.05
N PRO A 123 -12.61 -22.30 -2.12
CA PRO A 123 -13.87 -22.38 -2.83
C PRO A 123 -14.02 -23.80 -3.41
N CYS A 124 -15.12 -24.48 -3.10
CA CYS A 124 -15.56 -25.66 -3.83
C CYS A 124 -15.83 -25.31 -5.31
#